data_AF-A0A5B7VTC8-F1
#
_entry.id   AF-A0A5B7VTC8-F1
#
_cell.length_a   1.000
_cell.length_b   1.000
_cell.length_c   1.000
_cell.angle_alpha   90.00
_cell.angle_beta   90.00
_cell.angle_gamma   90.00
#
_symmetry.space_group_name_H-M   'P 1'
#
loop_
_entity.id
_entity.type
_entity.pdbx_description
1 polymer ?
#
loop_
_entity_poly.entity_id
_entity_poly.type
_entity_poly.pdbx_seq_one_letter_code
_entity_poly.pdbx_strand_id
1 'polypeptide(L)'
;MNKWNPFTHDRYRPLQTNLTDSPPLIIDTEANPQDILEAALQRIRASSELLRTLHCQGFEQGDLKDIPHITHALYLLTQDGCDLLKVAQQRMLNWKAPA
;
A
#
# COMPACT_ATOMS: atom_id res chain seq x y z
N MET A 1 -29.94 -1.49 11.69
CA MET A 1 -28.73 -1.64 12.53
C MET A 1 -27.69 -0.65 12.03
N ASN A 2 -27.43 0.40 12.81
CA ASN A 2 -26.49 1.45 12.46
C ASN A 2 -25.06 0.92 12.62
N LYS A 3 -24.31 0.78 11.52
CA LYS A 3 -22.87 0.48 11.56
C LYS A 3 -22.15 1.73 12.09
N TRP A 4 -21.98 1.79 13.40
CA TRP A 4 -21.10 2.78 14.04
C TRP A 4 -19.67 2.41 13.64
N ASN A 5 -19.09 3.15 12.69
CA ASN A 5 -17.66 3.05 12.38
C ASN A 5 -16.94 4.05 13.31
N PRO A 6 -16.16 3.58 14.30
CA PRO A 6 -15.49 4.46 15.27
C PRO A 6 -14.37 5.32 14.66
N PHE A 7 -14.03 5.07 13.40
CA PHE A 7 -13.16 5.94 12.62
C PHE A 7 -14.02 7.04 11.97
N THR A 8 -13.88 8.28 12.44
CA THR A 8 -14.40 9.47 11.75
C THR A 8 -14.07 9.37 10.26
N HIS A 9 -15.09 9.33 9.40
CA HIS A 9 -15.04 8.80 8.03
C HIS A 9 -13.98 9.43 7.09
N ASP A 10 -13.36 10.56 7.46
CA ASP A 10 -12.42 11.29 6.59
C ASP A 10 -10.94 11.13 6.96
N ARG A 11 -10.62 10.92 8.25
CA ARG A 11 -9.21 10.89 8.73
C ARG A 11 -8.54 9.53 8.53
N TYR A 12 -9.18 8.44 8.93
CA TYR A 12 -8.57 7.12 8.88
C TYR A 12 -9.10 6.35 7.67
N ARG A 13 -8.28 6.28 6.62
CA ARG A 13 -8.64 5.62 5.36
C ARG A 13 -8.08 4.19 5.34
N PRO A 14 -8.91 3.15 5.17
CA PRO A 14 -8.40 1.78 5.08
C PRO A 14 -7.56 1.58 3.80
N LEU A 15 -6.51 0.76 3.89
CA LEU A 15 -5.79 0.27 2.71
C LEU A 15 -6.69 -0.63 1.86
N GLN A 16 -6.54 -0.59 0.53
CA GLN A 16 -7.32 -1.42 -0.38
C GLN A 16 -7.00 -2.92 -0.25
N THR A 17 -5.85 -3.26 0.31
CA THR A 17 -5.35 -4.64 0.50
C THR A 17 -5.96 -5.37 1.69
N ASN A 18 -6.75 -4.69 2.54
CA ASN A 18 -7.46 -5.34 3.64
C ASN A 18 -8.43 -6.41 3.11
N LEU A 19 -8.44 -7.60 3.74
CA LEU A 19 -9.20 -8.76 3.26
C LEU A 19 -10.55 -8.98 3.98
N THR A 20 -10.82 -8.22 5.05
CA THR A 20 -11.99 -8.45 5.91
C THR A 20 -12.79 -7.18 6.11
N ASP A 21 -14.04 -7.33 6.54
CA ASP A 21 -14.98 -6.22 6.81
C ASP A 21 -14.51 -5.26 7.92
N SER A 22 -13.57 -5.70 8.75
CA SER A 22 -12.93 -4.87 9.78
C SER A 22 -11.50 -4.58 9.36
N PRO A 23 -11.21 -3.46 8.67
CA PRO A 23 -9.89 -3.20 8.11
C PRO A 23 -8.86 -2.85 9.20
N PRO A 24 -7.87 -3.72 9.50
CA PRO A 24 -6.86 -3.43 10.52
C PRO A 24 -5.80 -2.43 10.07
N LEU A 25 -5.52 -2.33 8.76
CA LEU A 25 -4.49 -1.46 8.22
C LEU A 25 -5.11 -0.18 7.65
N ILE A 26 -4.76 0.95 8.25
CA ILE A 26 -5.32 2.26 7.94
C ILE A 26 -4.21 3.29 7.69
N ILE A 27 -4.52 4.27 6.86
CA ILE A 27 -3.75 5.48 6.65
C ILE A 27 -4.36 6.57 7.53
N ASP A 28 -3.56 7.18 8.41
CA ASP A 28 -3.91 8.46 9.03
C ASP A 28 -3.68 9.58 7.99
N THR A 29 -4.75 10.02 7.33
CA THR A 29 -4.67 11.01 6.25
C THR A 29 -4.28 12.40 6.75
N GLU A 30 -4.34 12.63 8.06
CA GLU A 30 -3.94 13.88 8.71
C GLU A 30 -2.50 13.87 9.22
N ALA A 31 -1.77 12.76 9.10
CA ALA A 31 -0.35 12.71 9.42
C ALA A 31 0.47 13.70 8.55
N ASN A 32 1.71 13.95 8.95
CA ASN A 32 2.62 14.81 8.20
C ASN A 32 2.75 14.27 6.76
N PRO A 33 2.45 15.08 5.73
CA PRO A 33 2.49 14.62 4.35
C PRO A 33 3.85 14.07 3.91
N GLN A 34 4.95 14.58 4.46
CA GLN A 34 6.28 14.06 4.17
C GLN A 34 6.43 12.63 4.70
N ASP A 35 5.96 12.35 5.92
CA ASP A 35 6.03 11.02 6.52
C ASP A 35 5.18 10.01 5.75
N ILE A 36 4.00 10.44 5.27
CA ILE A 36 3.15 9.62 4.39
C ILE A 36 3.88 9.32 3.08
N LEU A 37 4.54 10.32 2.47
CA LEU A 37 5.31 10.15 1.25
C LEU A 37 6.50 9.18 1.44
N GLU A 38 7.28 9.35 2.50
CA GLU A 38 8.42 8.46 2.80
C GLU A 38 7.95 7.02 3.03
N ALA A 39 6.84 6.83 3.75
CA ALA A 39 6.24 5.52 3.95
C ALA A 39 5.76 4.88 2.62
N ALA A 40 5.27 5.69 1.69
CA ALA A 40 4.88 5.26 0.35
C ALA A 40 6.10 4.84 -0.47
N LEU A 41 7.13 5.69 -0.50
CA LEU A 41 8.39 5.43 -1.21
C LEU A 41 9.09 4.18 -0.69
N GLN A 42 9.08 3.96 0.62
CA GLN A 42 9.69 2.79 1.24
C GLN A 42 9.04 1.49 0.72
N ARG A 43 7.70 1.44 0.60
CA ARG A 43 6.98 0.28 0.06
C ARG A 43 7.20 0.07 -1.43
N ILE A 44 7.15 1.14 -2.23
CA ILE A 44 7.39 1.07 -3.68
C ILE A 44 8.82 0.62 -3.97
N ARG A 45 9.81 1.14 -3.24
CA ARG A 45 11.21 0.69 -3.34
C ARG A 45 11.36 -0.77 -2.94
N ALA A 46 10.77 -1.19 -1.81
CA ALA A 46 10.82 -2.59 -1.40
C ALA A 46 10.20 -3.53 -2.44
N SER A 47 9.07 -3.15 -3.04
CA SER A 47 8.45 -3.88 -4.15
C SER A 47 9.38 -3.96 -5.37
N SER A 48 9.97 -2.84 -5.78
CA SER A 48 10.90 -2.79 -6.91
C SER A 48 12.13 -3.68 -6.69
N GLU A 49 12.71 -3.65 -5.50
CA GLU A 49 13.88 -4.48 -5.16
C GLU A 49 13.54 -5.97 -5.13
N LEU A 50 12.36 -6.35 -4.59
CA LEU A 50 11.87 -7.73 -4.64
C LEU A 50 11.59 -8.20 -6.08
N LEU A 51 11.03 -7.34 -6.93
CA LEU A 51 10.77 -7.66 -8.34
C LEU A 51 12.08 -7.87 -9.09
N ARG A 52 13.09 -7.04 -8.82
CA ARG A 52 14.43 -7.23 -9.38
C ARG A 52 15.03 -8.56 -8.94
N THR A 53 14.92 -8.92 -7.66
CA THR A 53 15.36 -10.23 -7.17
C THR A 53 14.67 -11.38 -7.91
N LEU A 54 13.34 -11.31 -8.04
CA LEU A 54 12.55 -12.32 -8.76
C LEU A 54 12.94 -12.41 -10.25
N HIS A 55 13.24 -11.28 -10.88
CA HIS A 55 13.66 -11.23 -12.28
C HIS A 55 15.08 -11.79 -12.49
N CYS A 56 16.01 -11.53 -11.56
CA CYS A 56 17.39 -11.99 -11.64
C CYS A 56 17.57 -13.46 -11.24
N GLN A 57 16.74 -13.97 -10.32
CA GLN A 57 16.68 -15.39 -10.01
C GLN A 57 16.03 -16.10 -11.20
N GLY A 58 16.84 -16.59 -12.14
CA GLY A 58 16.35 -17.44 -13.21
C GLY A 58 15.54 -18.61 -12.62
N PHE A 59 14.47 -19.02 -13.30
CA PHE A 59 13.58 -20.13 -12.90
C PHE A 59 14.32 -21.46 -12.66
N GLU A 60 15.61 -21.53 -12.96
CA GLU A 60 16.48 -22.68 -12.72
C GLU A 60 16.96 -22.78 -11.25
N GLN A 61 16.89 -21.71 -10.46
CA GLN A 61 17.44 -21.66 -9.09
C GLN A 61 16.39 -21.44 -7.99
N GLY A 62 15.18 -20.98 -8.33
CA GLY A 62 14.08 -20.75 -7.37
C GLY A 62 13.06 -21.90 -7.35
N ASP A 63 12.48 -22.20 -6.18
CA ASP A 63 11.33 -23.09 -6.12
C ASP A 63 10.14 -22.39 -6.79
N LEU A 64 9.51 -23.04 -7.77
CA LEU A 64 8.33 -22.49 -8.45
C LEU A 64 7.19 -22.15 -7.47
N LYS A 65 7.17 -22.76 -6.28
CA LYS A 65 6.24 -22.46 -5.19
C LYS A 65 6.47 -21.09 -4.55
N ASP A 66 7.66 -20.52 -4.67
CA ASP A 66 7.98 -19.21 -4.11
C ASP A 66 7.42 -18.07 -4.97
N ILE A 67 7.19 -18.31 -6.26
CA ILE A 67 6.72 -17.29 -7.21
C ILE A 67 5.38 -16.68 -6.79
N PRO A 68 4.32 -17.44 -6.44
CA PRO A 68 3.07 -16.87 -5.95
C PRO A 68 3.24 -16.07 -4.65
N HIS A 69 4.11 -16.52 -3.74
CA HIS A 69 4.35 -15.83 -2.46
C HIS A 69 5.04 -14.48 -2.67
N ILE A 70 6.09 -14.45 -3.49
CA ILE A 70 6.81 -13.22 -3.84
C ILE A 70 5.88 -12.30 -4.63
N THR A 71 5.11 -12.83 -5.58
CA THR A 71 4.14 -12.05 -6.37
C THR A 71 3.06 -11.44 -5.49
N HIS A 72 2.57 -12.18 -4.48
CA HIS A 72 1.60 -11.65 -3.53
C HIS A 72 2.20 -10.52 -2.67
N ALA A 73 3.44 -10.68 -2.19
CA ALA A 73 4.13 -9.63 -1.44
C ALA A 73 4.35 -8.37 -2.30
N LEU A 74 4.75 -8.54 -3.56
CA LEU A 74 4.86 -7.45 -4.54
C LEU A 74 3.52 -6.71 -4.72
N TYR A 75 2.43 -7.46 -4.88
CA TYR A 75 1.09 -6.89 -5.00
C TYR A 75 0.74 -6.04 -3.77
N LEU A 76 0.90 -6.57 -2.56
CA LEU A 76 0.57 -5.85 -1.32
C LEU A 76 1.40 -4.56 -1.18
N LEU A 77 2.72 -4.66 -1.30
CA LEU A 77 3.61 -3.49 -1.18
C LEU A 77 3.31 -2.41 -2.22
N THR A 78 3.00 -2.82 -3.45
CA THR A 78 2.69 -1.89 -4.54
C THR A 78 1.35 -1.18 -4.28
N GLN A 79 0.30 -1.93 -3.94
CA GLN A 79 -1.01 -1.36 -3.66
C GLN A 79 -0.97 -0.42 -2.44
N ASP A 80 -0.36 -0.86 -1.34
CA ASP A 80 -0.21 -0.04 -0.14
C ASP A 80 0.60 1.23 -0.42
N GLY A 81 1.69 1.11 -1.18
CA GLY A 81 2.49 2.25 -1.61
C GLY A 81 1.70 3.23 -2.47
N CYS A 82 0.90 2.74 -3.41
CA CYS A 82 0.02 3.57 -4.24
C CYS A 82 -1.06 4.28 -3.42
N ASP A 83 -1.67 3.63 -2.44
CA ASP A 83 -2.67 4.25 -1.57
C ASP A 83 -2.08 5.38 -0.72
N LEU A 84 -0.88 5.18 -0.17
CA LEU A 84 -0.14 6.22 0.55
C LEU A 84 0.25 7.38 -0.39
N LEU A 85 0.73 7.08 -1.61
CA LEU A 85 1.06 8.12 -2.60
C LEU A 85 -0.14 9.00 -2.95
N LYS A 86 -1.33 8.40 -3.14
CA LYS A 86 -2.56 9.16 -3.40
C LYS A 86 -2.85 10.15 -2.26
N VAL A 87 -2.74 9.71 -1.01
CA VAL A 87 -2.96 10.57 0.18
C VAL A 87 -1.89 11.65 0.30
N ALA A 88 -0.61 11.29 0.12
CA ALA A 88 0.49 12.26 0.14
C ALA A 88 0.30 13.34 -0.92
N GLN A 89 -0.02 12.97 -2.17
CA GLN A 89 -0.32 13.91 -3.25
C GLN A 89 -1.51 14.83 -2.91
N GLN A 90 -2.58 14.27 -2.37
CA GLN A 90 -3.75 15.04 -1.92
C GLN A 90 -3.37 16.11 -0.89
N ARG A 91 -2.51 15.75 0.07
CA ARG A 91 -2.09 16.61 1.18
C ARG A 91 -1.02 17.63 0.78
N MET A 92 -0.09 17.26 -0.11
CA MET A 92 1.02 18.13 -0.52
C MET A 92 0.62 19.15 -1.58
N LEU A 93 -0.30 18.78 -2.48
CA LEU A 93 -0.63 19.59 -3.66
C LEU A 93 -2.04 20.20 -3.60
N ASN A 94 -2.79 19.98 -2.51
CA ASN A 94 -4.26 20.16 -2.48
C ASN A 94 -4.97 19.45 -3.65
N TRP A 95 -4.32 18.45 -4.24
CA TRP A 95 -4.77 17.79 -5.46
C TRP A 95 -5.86 16.78 -5.13
N LYS A 96 -7.10 17.00 -5.58
CA LYS A 96 -8.15 15.98 -5.50
C LYS A 96 -8.10 15.12 -6.76
N ALA A 97 -7.84 13.82 -6.59
CA ALA A 97 -7.91 12.87 -7.70
C ALA A 97 -9.34 12.87 -8.30
N PRO A 98 -9.49 12.71 -9.63
CA PRO A 98 -10.79 12.54 -10.25
C PRO A 98 -11.53 11.32 -9.67
N ALA A 99 -12.85 11.43 -9.55
CA ALA A 99 -13.75 10.38 -9.04
C ALA A 99 -13.81 9.15 -9.96
#